data_AF-A0A3G6UXQ3-F1
#
_entry.id   AF-A0A3G6UXQ3-F1
#
_cell.length_a   1.000
_cell.length_b   1.000
_cell.length_c   1.000
_cell.angle_alpha   90.00
_cell.angle_beta   90.00
_cell.angle_gamma   90.00
#
_symmetry.space_group_name_H-M   'P 1'
#
loop_
_entity.id
_entity.type
_entity.pdbx_description
1 polymer ?
#
loop_
_entity_poly.entity_id
_entity_poly.type
_entity_poly.pdbx_seq_one_letter_code
_entity_poly.pdbx_strand_id
1 'polypeptide(L)'
;MVYYTYVVLYKENKGMESVSDYKFFLEGINMQTITTSYDHPVFVSRGASIIDATKEFAKESKLKYAGHESLQSGYRIYYEKSSLLKRKTKTYIYYVTE
;
A
#
# COMPACT_ATOMS: atom_id res chain seq x y z
N MET A 1 -24.99 31.70 -28.48
CA MET A 1 -24.15 31.11 -27.42
C MET A 1 -25.06 30.27 -26.54
N VAL A 2 -24.88 28.95 -26.54
CA VAL A 2 -25.75 28.02 -25.80
C VAL A 2 -24.98 27.53 -24.59
N TYR A 3 -25.49 27.80 -23.40
CA TYR A 3 -24.90 27.35 -22.14
C TYR A 3 -25.39 25.94 -21.83
N TYR A 4 -24.46 25.00 -21.68
CA TYR A 4 -24.77 23.65 -21.19
C TYR A 4 -24.58 23.62 -19.67
N THR A 5 -25.69 23.53 -18.94
CA THR A 5 -25.71 23.31 -17.49
C THR A 5 -25.58 21.81 -17.24
N TYR A 6 -24.47 21.37 -16.63
CA TYR A 6 -24.30 19.98 -16.19
C TYR A 6 -24.95 19.80 -14.82
N VAL A 7 -26.03 19.03 -14.76
CA VAL A 7 -26.62 18.54 -13.51
C VAL A 7 -25.84 17.29 -13.10
N VAL A 8 -24.94 17.41 -12.13
CA VAL A 8 -24.22 16.28 -11.55
C VAL A 8 -25.15 15.62 -10.51
N LEU A 9 -25.69 14.46 -10.86
CA LEU A 9 -26.45 13.60 -9.96
C LEU A 9 -25.49 12.98 -8.93
N TYR A 10 -25.52 13.47 -7.70
CA TYR A 10 -24.90 12.78 -6.57
C TYR A 10 -25.73 11.54 -6.24
N LYS A 11 -25.16 10.36 -6.50
CA LYS A 11 -25.70 9.09 -6.05
C LYS A 11 -25.13 8.80 -4.66
N GLU A 12 -25.91 9.08 -3.62
CA GLU A 12 -25.69 8.52 -2.28
C GLU A 12 -25.80 6.99 -2.36
N ASN A 13 -24.67 6.28 -2.25
CA ASN A 13 -24.69 4.85 -1.95
C ASN A 13 -24.40 4.68 -0.46
N LYS A 14 -25.47 4.46 0.31
CA LYS A 14 -25.39 3.88 1.65
C LYS A 14 -24.93 2.41 1.54
N GLY A 15 -23.84 2.07 2.20
CA GLY A 15 -23.53 0.70 2.65
C GLY A 15 -23.00 -0.25 1.58
N MET A 16 -21.71 -0.17 1.27
CA MET A 16 -20.95 -1.28 0.68
C MET A 16 -19.48 -1.02 1.01
N GLU A 17 -18.88 -1.82 1.89
CA GLU A 17 -17.43 -1.77 2.13
C GLU A 17 -16.75 -1.91 0.77
N SER A 18 -16.17 -0.82 0.25
CA SER A 18 -15.37 -0.88 -0.96
C SER A 18 -14.13 -1.67 -0.61
N VAL A 19 -14.13 -2.96 -0.93
CA VAL A 19 -12.94 -3.79 -0.89
C VAL A 19 -11.99 -3.21 -1.95
N SER A 20 -11.10 -2.32 -1.52
CA SER A 20 -10.03 -1.79 -2.37
C SER A 20 -8.93 -2.84 -2.47
N ASP A 21 -8.42 -3.08 -3.68
CA ASP A 21 -7.33 -4.02 -3.91
C ASP A 21 -6.00 -3.29 -3.67
N TYR A 22 -5.47 -3.39 -2.46
CA TYR A 22 -4.18 -2.82 -2.11
C TYR A 22 -3.03 -3.62 -2.74
N LYS A 23 -2.36 -3.02 -3.72
CA LYS A 23 -1.23 -3.63 -4.45
C LYS A 23 0.10 -3.15 -3.88
N PHE A 24 0.93 -4.07 -3.44
CA PHE A 24 2.24 -3.79 -2.85
C PHE A 24 3.35 -3.96 -3.88
N PHE A 25 4.20 -2.95 -4.02
CA PHE A 25 5.37 -2.95 -4.88
C PHE A 25 6.60 -2.69 -4.05
N LEU A 26 7.61 -3.56 -4.14
CA LEU A 26 8.84 -3.35 -3.37
C LEU A 26 9.61 -2.17 -3.97
N GLU A 27 9.85 -1.14 -3.18
CA GLU A 27 10.53 0.09 -3.61
C GLU A 27 12.01 0.10 -3.17
N GLY A 28 12.31 -0.49 -2.01
CA GLY A 28 13.65 -0.38 -1.42
C GLY A 28 13.96 -1.40 -0.34
N ILE A 29 15.26 -1.64 -0.12
CA ILE A 29 15.79 -2.39 1.02
C ILE A 29 16.93 -1.57 1.65
N ASN A 30 16.92 -1.39 2.98
CA ASN A 30 17.90 -0.61 3.74
C ASN A 30 18.10 0.82 3.18
N MET A 31 17.01 1.48 2.78
CA MET A 31 17.02 2.81 2.15
C MET A 31 17.72 2.88 0.78
N GLN A 32 18.12 1.73 0.21
CA GLN A 32 18.54 1.66 -1.18
C GLN A 32 17.32 1.38 -2.04
N THR A 33 17.03 2.28 -2.98
CA THR A 33 16.03 2.05 -4.02
C THR A 33 16.46 0.88 -4.89
N ILE A 34 15.56 -0.05 -5.13
CA ILE A 34 15.77 -1.13 -6.08
C ILE A 34 14.97 -0.85 -7.35
N THR A 35 15.55 -1.23 -8.48
CA THR A 35 14.89 -1.13 -9.78
C THR A 35 13.85 -2.23 -9.88
N THR A 36 12.69 -2.02 -9.27
CA THR A 36 11.57 -2.95 -9.33
C THR A 36 10.59 -2.46 -10.39
N SER A 37 10.13 -3.38 -11.23
CA SER A 37 9.04 -3.09 -12.16
C SER A 37 7.74 -2.94 -11.36
N TYR A 38 7.05 -1.81 -11.55
CA TYR A 38 5.71 -1.55 -10.99
C TYR A 38 4.60 -2.26 -11.79
N ASP A 39 4.97 -3.12 -12.74
CA ASP A 39 4.03 -3.86 -13.58
C ASP A 39 3.45 -5.08 -12.84
N HIS A 40 4.17 -5.58 -11.82
CA HIS A 40 3.79 -6.78 -11.07
C HIS A 40 3.85 -6.53 -9.56
N PRO A 41 2.69 -6.49 -8.85
CA PRO A 41 2.70 -6.36 -7.40
C PRO A 41 3.26 -7.63 -6.76
N VAL A 42 4.04 -7.45 -5.69
CA VAL A 42 4.57 -8.56 -4.88
C VAL A 42 3.49 -9.20 -4.01
N PHE A 43 2.40 -8.45 -3.75
CA PHE A 43 1.28 -8.87 -2.94
C PHE A 43 0.06 -8.01 -3.26
N VAL A 44 -1.13 -8.60 -3.17
CA VAL A 44 -2.40 -7.91 -3.33
C VAL A 44 -3.28 -8.28 -2.15
N SER A 45 -3.73 -7.28 -1.40
CA SER A 45 -4.63 -7.45 -0.26
C SER A 45 -6.00 -6.87 -0.57
N ARG A 46 -7.04 -7.55 -0.10
CA ARG A 46 -8.44 -7.12 -0.14
C ARG A 46 -8.89 -6.53 1.19
N GLY A 47 -8.00 -5.75 1.80
CA GLY A 47 -8.27 -5.12 3.09
C GLY A 47 -9.38 -4.06 2.99
N ALA A 48 -10.14 -3.88 4.05
CA ALA A 48 -11.07 -2.76 4.19
C ALA A 48 -10.34 -1.41 4.37
N SER A 49 -9.05 -1.45 4.72
CA SER A 49 -8.20 -0.27 4.88
C SER A 49 -6.73 -0.60 4.58
N ILE A 50 -5.92 0.42 4.28
CA ILE A 50 -4.47 0.28 4.11
C ILE A 50 -3.79 -0.32 5.36
N ILE A 51 -4.32 -0.04 6.56
CA ILE A 51 -3.79 -0.56 7.82
C ILE A 51 -4.01 -2.06 7.90
N ASP A 52 -5.19 -2.54 7.51
CA ASP A 52 -5.51 -3.96 7.51
C ASP A 52 -4.70 -4.70 6.45
N ALA A 53 -4.60 -4.14 5.25
CA ALA A 53 -3.77 -4.68 4.17
C ALA A 53 -2.29 -4.79 4.56
N THR A 54 -1.78 -3.78 5.24
CA THR A 54 -0.40 -3.74 5.75
C THR A 54 -0.15 -4.80 6.82
N LYS A 55 -1.11 -5.01 7.74
CA LYS A 55 -1.02 -6.05 8.77
C LYS A 55 -1.07 -7.46 8.17
N GLU A 56 -1.93 -7.66 7.17
CA GLU A 56 -2.03 -8.91 6.43
C GLU A 56 -0.69 -9.24 5.76
N PHE A 57 -0.15 -8.30 4.97
CA PHE A 57 1.13 -8.47 4.30
C PHE A 57 2.30 -8.70 5.26
N ALA A 58 2.33 -7.98 6.39
CA ALA A 58 3.34 -8.15 7.43
C ALA A 58 3.35 -9.60 7.97
N LYS A 59 2.16 -10.15 8.24
CA LYS A 59 2.00 -11.49 8.77
C LYS A 59 2.44 -12.56 7.76
N GLU A 60 2.02 -12.44 6.50
CA GLU A 60 2.39 -13.39 5.46
C GLU A 60 3.90 -13.38 5.15
N SER A 61 4.47 -12.18 5.06
CA SER A 61 5.89 -11.99 4.72
C SER A 61 6.84 -12.20 5.90
N LYS A 62 6.32 -12.48 7.11
CA LYS A 62 7.07 -12.54 8.37
C LYS A 62 7.91 -11.28 8.59
N LEU A 63 7.28 -10.13 8.32
CA LEU A 63 7.83 -8.80 8.49
C LEU A 63 7.15 -8.11 9.67
N LYS A 64 7.84 -7.16 10.29
CA LYS A 64 7.28 -6.31 11.33
C LYS A 64 6.92 -4.96 10.72
N TYR A 65 5.67 -4.53 10.83
CA TYR A 65 5.28 -3.18 10.41
C TYR A 65 5.99 -2.12 11.25
N ALA A 66 6.60 -1.14 10.58
CA ALA A 66 7.37 -0.06 11.21
C ALA A 66 6.71 1.32 11.05
N GLY A 67 5.91 1.53 10.00
CA GLY A 67 5.21 2.79 9.77
C GLY A 67 4.75 2.94 8.32
N HIS A 68 4.03 4.03 8.03
CA HIS A 68 3.72 4.43 6.67
C HIS A 68 3.71 5.95 6.51
N GLU A 69 3.83 6.38 5.26
CA GLU A 69 3.66 7.76 4.82
C GLU A 69 2.62 7.81 3.71
N SER A 70 1.73 8.80 3.75
CA SER A 70 0.79 9.07 2.66
C SER A 70 1.49 9.87 1.56
N LEU A 71 1.36 9.43 0.31
CA LEU A 71 1.86 10.11 -0.87
C LEU A 71 0.70 10.69 -1.68
N GLN A 72 1.02 11.52 -2.68
CA GLN A 72 0.00 12.09 -3.57
C GLN A 72 -0.79 11.02 -4.35
N SER A 73 -0.20 9.85 -4.60
CA SER A 73 -0.79 8.77 -5.41
C SER A 73 -0.74 7.39 -4.73
N GLY A 74 -0.75 7.33 -3.40
CA GLY A 74 -0.71 6.05 -2.67
C GLY A 74 -0.02 6.16 -1.33
N TYR A 75 0.64 5.10 -0.90
CA TYR A 75 1.29 4.99 0.41
C TYR A 75 2.69 4.43 0.28
N ARG A 76 3.61 4.87 1.13
CA ARG A 76 4.89 4.23 1.35
C ARG A 76 4.87 3.53 2.70
N ILE A 77 5.03 2.21 2.69
CA ILE A 77 4.97 1.37 3.88
C ILE A 77 6.37 0.87 4.23
N TYR A 78 6.74 0.98 5.51
CA TYR A 78 8.01 0.56 6.05
C TYR A 78 7.84 -0.71 6.88
N TYR A 79 8.69 -1.70 6.63
CA TYR A 79 8.75 -2.93 7.39
C TYR A 79 10.17 -3.23 7.86
N GLU A 80 10.28 -3.96 8.96
CA GLU A 80 11.54 -4.45 9.50
C GLU A 80 11.58 -5.98 9.49
N LYS A 81 12.73 -6.54 9.12
CA LYS A 81 13.04 -7.96 9.29
C LYS A 81 14.24 -8.11 10.20
N SER A 82 14.02 -8.71 11.38
CA SER A 82 15.09 -9.10 12.28
C SER A 82 15.72 -10.41 11.84
N SER A 83 17.03 -10.42 11.64
CA SER A 83 17.79 -11.67 11.44
C SER A 83 17.97 -12.38 12.77
N LEU A 84 17.79 -13.71 12.79
CA LEU A 84 17.96 -14.55 13.98
C LEU A 84 19.38 -14.50 14.56
N LEU A 85 20.41 -14.20 13.75
CA LEU A 85 21.80 -14.48 14.12
C LEU A 85 22.64 -13.26 14.48
N LYS A 86 22.42 -12.05 13.93
CA LYS A 86 23.28 -10.87 14.22
C LYS A 86 22.54 -9.57 13.95
N ARG A 87 22.26 -8.77 15.00
CA ARG A 87 22.04 -7.30 15.18
C ARG A 87 21.74 -6.35 13.98
N LYS A 88 21.40 -6.84 12.79
CA LYS A 88 21.08 -6.03 11.62
C LYS A 88 19.61 -6.19 11.33
N THR A 89 18.84 -5.16 11.66
CA THR A 89 17.49 -4.94 11.14
C THR A 89 17.62 -4.59 9.66
N LYS A 90 16.91 -5.32 8.80
CA LYS A 90 16.72 -4.91 7.41
C LYS A 90 15.40 -4.18 7.28
N THR A 91 15.43 -2.97 6.72
CA THR A 91 14.22 -2.19 6.45
C THR A 91 13.78 -2.45 5.01
N TYR A 92 12.52 -2.81 4.81
CA TYR A 92 11.91 -2.98 3.50
C TYR A 92 10.90 -1.86 3.28
N ILE A 93 10.95 -1.24 2.12
CA ILE A 93 10.10 -0.11 1.74
C ILE A 93 9.21 -0.59 0.60
N TYR A 94 7.90 -0.44 0.76
CA TYR A 94 6.93 -0.80 -0.27
C TYR A 94 6.09 0.42 -0.65
N TYR A 95 5.89 0.61 -1.95
CA TYR A 95 4.88 1.50 -2.47
C TYR A 95 3.56 0.73 -2.58
N VAL A 96 2.47 1.32 -2.11
CA VAL A 96 1.14 0.70 -2.10
C VAL A 96 0.13 1.62 -2.75
N THR A 97 -0.68 1.07 -3.64
CA THR A 97 -1.75 1.77 -4.35
C THR A 97 -3.06 0.99 -4.23
N GLU A 98 -4.18 1.70 -4.31
CA GLU A 98 -5.55 1.16 -4.31
C GLU A 98 -5.99 0.69 -5.71
#